data_AF-A0A3S0E1F7-F1
#
_entry.id   AF-A0A3S0E1F7-F1
#
_cell.length_a   1.000
_cell.length_b   1.000
_cell.length_c   1.000
_cell.angle_alpha   90.00
_cell.angle_beta   90.00
_cell.angle_gamma   90.00
#
_symmetry.space_group_name_H-M   'P 1'
#
loop_
_entity.id
_entity.type
_entity.pdbx_description
1 polymer ?
#
loop_
_entity_poly.entity_id
_entity_poly.type
_entity_poly.pdbx_seq_one_letter_code
_entity_poly.pdbx_strand_id
1 'polypeptide(L)'
;MNKKKPPHLLLMTIACLAILGYFLRITYVSFVTKTKLSEAFLLIEPIQNNINEYAQKNGGLPINVELNNNSFGLPQPFEIQGTYISSVVAHKEPNSEQVILFAYINPAIIPNLEDGKGEPLESPYISFKGSYQGRNINWECSSNLAKHYLPSSCNGS
;
A
#
# COMPACT_ATOMS: atom_id res chain seq x y z
N MET A 1 34.79 3.93 50.81
CA MET A 1 33.64 2.99 50.80
C MET A 1 32.97 3.02 49.44
N ASN A 2 33.22 2.00 48.62
CA ASN A 2 32.67 1.90 47.27
C ASN A 2 31.26 1.29 47.38
N LYS A 3 30.21 2.13 47.35
CA LYS A 3 28.81 1.66 47.34
C LYS A 3 28.59 0.90 46.02
N LYS A 4 28.70 -0.44 46.05
CA LYS A 4 28.23 -1.30 44.94
C LYS A 4 26.77 -0.94 44.66
N LYS A 5 26.48 -0.32 43.51
CA LYS A 5 25.11 -0.12 43.03
C LYS A 5 24.42 -1.49 43.02
N PRO A 6 23.20 -1.62 43.55
CA PRO A 6 22.52 -2.91 43.59
C PRO A 6 22.29 -3.39 42.14
N PRO A 7 22.65 -4.64 41.81
CA PRO A 7 22.61 -5.17 40.44
C PRO A 7 21.22 -5.07 39.79
N HIS A 8 20.17 -5.03 40.61
CA HIS A 8 18.78 -4.86 40.18
C HIS A 8 18.50 -3.54 39.47
N LEU A 9 19.15 -2.43 39.87
CA LEU A 9 18.90 -1.13 39.26
C LEU A 9 19.45 -1.08 37.83
N LEU A 10 20.60 -1.72 37.60
CA LEU A 10 21.23 -1.83 36.28
C LEU A 10 20.41 -2.75 35.35
N LEU A 11 19.94 -3.89 35.87
CA LEU A 11 19.05 -4.80 35.12
C LEU A 11 17.72 -4.13 34.75
N MET A 12 17.11 -3.38 35.67
CA MET A 12 15.89 -2.62 35.36
C MET A 12 16.13 -1.58 34.27
N THR A 13 17.24 -0.83 34.33
CA THR A 13 17.54 0.15 33.27
C THR A 13 17.73 -0.50 31.90
N ILE A 14 18.40 -1.65 31.82
CA ILE A 14 18.59 -2.38 30.56
C ILE A 14 17.24 -2.88 30.03
N ALA A 15 16.38 -3.42 30.91
CA ALA A 15 15.05 -3.89 30.51
C ALA A 15 14.19 -2.75 29.94
N CYS A 16 14.15 -1.58 30.59
CA CYS A 16 13.43 -0.42 30.07
C CYS A 16 13.96 0.06 28.72
N LEU A 17 15.28 0.13 28.55
CA LEU A 17 15.91 0.54 27.28
C LEU A 17 15.61 -0.46 26.15
N ALA A 18 15.60 -1.76 26.44
CA ALA A 18 15.29 -2.79 25.46
C ALA A 18 13.85 -2.66 24.94
N ILE A 19 12.88 -2.47 25.85
CA ILE A 19 11.47 -2.27 25.48
C ILE A 19 11.30 -0.98 24.68
N LEU A 20 11.93 0.12 25.10
CA LEU A 20 11.86 1.39 24.37
C LEU A 20 12.48 1.27 22.97
N GLY A 21 13.64 0.62 22.85
CA GLY A 21 14.29 0.37 21.57
C GLY A 21 13.43 -0.46 20.62
N TYR A 22 12.68 -1.43 21.16
CA TYR A 22 11.72 -2.21 20.39
C TYR A 22 10.60 -1.34 19.80
N PHE A 23 9.95 -0.51 20.62
CA PHE A 23 8.91 0.41 20.13
C PHE A 23 9.42 1.41 19.11
N LEU A 24 10.59 2.01 19.36
CA LEU A 24 11.23 2.95 18.44
C LEU A 24 11.52 2.31 17.09
N ARG A 25 11.99 1.05 17.08
CA ARG A 25 12.22 0.30 15.85
C ARG A 25 10.94 0.14 15.04
N ILE A 26 9.83 -0.26 15.66
CA ILE A 26 8.55 -0.42 14.96
C ILE A 26 8.12 0.91 14.34
N THR A 27 8.07 1.99 15.12
CA THR A 27 7.65 3.30 14.62
C THR A 27 8.53 3.81 13.49
N TYR A 28 9.85 3.62 13.61
CA TYR A 28 10.80 4.01 12.57
C TYR A 28 10.58 3.23 11.27
N VAL A 29 10.47 1.90 11.35
CA VAL A 29 10.21 1.05 10.17
C VAL A 29 8.89 1.45 9.52
N SER A 30 7.83 1.65 10.31
CA SER A 30 6.53 2.09 9.80
C SER A 30 6.61 3.42 9.06
N PHE A 31 7.32 4.41 9.61
CA PHE A 31 7.51 5.71 8.96
C PHE A 31 8.29 5.63 7.65
N VAL A 32 9.41 4.89 7.65
CA VAL A 32 10.23 4.70 6.44
C VAL A 32 9.44 3.95 5.38
N THR A 33 8.77 2.86 5.75
CA THR A 33 7.92 2.09 4.84
C THR A 33 6.83 2.97 4.24
N LYS A 34 6.12 3.76 5.03
CA LYS A 34 5.10 4.69 4.54
C LYS A 34 5.65 5.70 3.54
N THR A 35 6.87 6.18 3.75
CA THR A 35 7.57 7.06 2.81
C THR A 35 7.88 6.33 1.51
N LYS A 36 8.38 5.10 1.56
CA LYS A 36 8.62 4.29 0.36
C LYS A 36 7.34 3.99 -0.42
N LEU A 37 6.26 3.67 0.30
CA LEU A 37 4.95 3.38 -0.29
C LEU A 37 4.28 4.61 -0.91
N SER A 38 4.76 5.83 -0.63
CA SER A 38 4.28 7.04 -1.33
C SER A 38 4.53 6.98 -2.84
N GLU A 39 5.53 6.23 -3.29
CA GLU A 39 5.79 5.98 -4.72
C GLU A 39 4.59 5.33 -5.43
N ALA A 40 3.87 4.43 -4.75
CA ALA A 40 2.68 3.80 -5.31
C ALA A 40 1.63 4.85 -5.72
N PHE A 41 1.43 5.87 -4.90
CA PHE A 41 0.46 6.93 -5.17
C PHE A 41 0.88 7.76 -6.39
N LEU A 42 2.17 8.08 -6.51
CA LEU A 42 2.72 8.81 -7.66
C LEU A 42 2.58 8.03 -8.98
N LEU A 43 2.71 6.70 -8.94
CA LEU A 43 2.51 5.85 -10.12
C LEU A 43 1.03 5.67 -10.48
N ILE A 44 0.15 5.66 -9.47
CA ILE A 44 -1.28 5.40 -9.65
C ILE A 44 -2.05 6.63 -10.13
N GLU A 45 -1.69 7.83 -9.68
CA GLU A 45 -2.37 9.08 -10.08
C GLU A 45 -2.54 9.26 -11.61
N PRO A 46 -1.51 9.12 -12.45
CA PRO A 46 -1.68 9.24 -13.90
C PRO A 46 -2.57 8.13 -14.48
N ILE A 47 -2.55 6.94 -13.89
CA ILE A 47 -3.40 5.82 -14.30
C ILE A 47 -4.87 6.10 -13.96
N GLN A 48 -5.15 6.64 -12.78
CA GLN A 48 -6.49 7.08 -12.40
C GLN A 48 -7.02 8.13 -13.37
N ASN A 49 -6.18 9.08 -13.79
CA ASN A 49 -6.56 10.08 -14.79
C ASN A 49 -6.90 9.44 -16.15
N ASN A 50 -6.08 8.51 -16.65
CA ASN A 50 -6.37 7.79 -17.89
C ASN A 50 -7.70 7.03 -17.82
N ILE A 51 -8.00 6.38 -16.69
CA ILE A 51 -9.26 5.66 -16.49
C ILE A 51 -10.45 6.64 -16.37
N ASN A 52 -10.27 7.78 -15.71
CA ASN A 52 -11.27 8.84 -15.66
C ASN A 52 -11.60 9.37 -17.06
N GLU A 53 -10.58 9.64 -17.88
CA GLU A 53 -10.75 10.08 -19.26
C GLU A 53 -11.45 9.02 -20.12
N TYR A 54 -11.05 7.75 -19.96
CA TYR A 54 -11.74 6.62 -20.59
C TYR A 54 -13.22 6.60 -20.21
N ALA A 55 -13.54 6.71 -18.92
CA ALA A 55 -14.93 6.70 -18.46
C ALA A 55 -15.71 7.91 -19.00
N GLN A 56 -15.13 9.12 -18.99
CA GLN A 56 -15.78 10.30 -19.55
C GLN A 56 -16.05 10.19 -21.05
N LYS A 57 -15.08 9.68 -21.82
CA LYS A 57 -15.22 9.48 -23.27
C LYS A 57 -16.30 8.47 -23.64
N ASN A 58 -16.50 7.44 -22.80
CA ASN A 58 -17.43 6.35 -23.05
C ASN A 58 -18.76 6.49 -22.30
N GLY A 59 -18.97 7.58 -21.54
CA GLY A 59 -20.17 7.77 -20.71
C GLY A 59 -20.25 6.86 -19.47
N GLY A 60 -19.13 6.25 -19.08
CA GLY A 60 -19.00 5.36 -17.93
C GLY A 60 -18.03 4.20 -18.18
N LEU A 61 -18.01 3.25 -17.25
CA LEU A 61 -17.29 1.99 -17.40
C LEU A 61 -18.26 0.92 -17.92
N PRO A 62 -18.01 0.27 -19.07
CA PRO A 62 -18.85 -0.81 -19.59
C PRO A 62 -19.12 -1.92 -18.58
N ILE A 63 -20.37 -2.15 -18.21
CA ILE A 63 -20.73 -3.09 -17.13
C ILE A 63 -20.39 -4.54 -17.50
N ASN A 64 -20.73 -4.98 -18.71
CA ASN A 64 -20.70 -6.39 -19.12
C ASN A 64 -19.35 -6.85 -19.70
N VAL A 65 -18.32 -6.03 -19.59
CA VAL A 65 -17.01 -6.29 -20.22
C VAL A 65 -15.94 -6.31 -19.15
N GLU A 66 -15.02 -7.27 -19.24
CA GLU A 66 -13.80 -7.26 -18.44
C GLU A 66 -12.82 -6.25 -19.04
N LEU A 67 -12.29 -5.35 -18.21
CA LEU A 67 -11.29 -4.37 -18.65
C LEU A 67 -9.99 -4.59 -17.89
N ASN A 68 -8.89 -4.54 -18.61
CA ASN A 68 -7.55 -4.67 -18.07
C ASN A 68 -6.68 -3.47 -18.49
N ASN A 69 -5.40 -3.47 -18.12
CA ASN A 69 -4.43 -2.44 -18.53
C ASN A 69 -4.55 -2.06 -20.01
N ASN A 70 -4.54 -3.03 -20.91
CA ASN A 70 -4.58 -2.78 -22.35
C ASN A 70 -5.91 -2.17 -22.80
N SER A 71 -7.04 -2.60 -22.22
CA SER A 71 -8.35 -1.99 -22.47
C SER A 71 -8.41 -0.51 -22.09
N PHE A 72 -7.64 -0.10 -21.08
CA PHE A 72 -7.48 1.29 -20.64
C PHE A 72 -6.34 2.04 -21.36
N GLY A 73 -5.68 1.42 -22.33
CA GLY A 73 -4.54 2.03 -23.04
C GLY A 73 -3.28 2.16 -22.17
N LEU A 74 -3.16 1.37 -21.11
CA LEU A 74 -2.00 1.35 -20.22
C LEU A 74 -0.96 0.32 -20.71
N PRO A 75 0.34 0.53 -20.39
CA PRO A 75 1.37 -0.48 -20.60
C PRO A 75 1.09 -1.80 -19.88
N GLN A 76 1.85 -2.84 -20.21
CA GLN A 76 1.76 -4.12 -19.51
C GLN A 76 2.10 -3.93 -18.01
N PRO A 77 1.49 -4.69 -17.09
CA PRO A 77 1.64 -4.44 -15.66
C PRO A 77 3.09 -4.34 -15.15
N PHE A 78 3.99 -5.18 -15.66
CA PHE A 78 5.41 -5.20 -15.27
C PHE A 78 6.24 -4.08 -15.89
N GLU A 79 5.71 -3.40 -16.90
CA GLU A 79 6.32 -2.19 -17.46
C GLU A 79 6.00 -0.96 -16.60
N ILE A 80 4.98 -1.07 -15.73
CA ILE A 80 4.61 -0.04 -14.76
C ILE A 80 5.25 -0.41 -13.41
N GLN A 81 6.53 -0.14 -13.29
CA GLN A 81 7.34 -0.44 -12.10
C GLN A 81 8.07 0.80 -11.57
N GLY A 82 8.42 0.75 -10.30
CA GLY A 82 9.22 1.75 -9.60
C GLY A 82 10.32 1.10 -8.77
N THR A 83 10.90 1.86 -7.85
CA THR A 83 11.92 1.37 -6.93
C THR A 83 11.33 0.37 -5.93
N TYR A 84 10.13 0.66 -5.43
CA TYR A 84 9.44 -0.11 -4.40
C TYR A 84 8.21 -0.85 -4.92
N ILE A 85 7.78 -0.55 -6.14
CA ILE A 85 6.58 -1.11 -6.79
C ILE A 85 7.01 -2.01 -7.93
N SER A 86 6.58 -3.28 -7.90
CA SER A 86 6.95 -4.29 -8.89
C SER A 86 6.04 -4.30 -10.11
N SER A 87 4.77 -3.94 -9.94
CA SER A 87 3.81 -3.83 -11.04
C SER A 87 2.57 -3.04 -10.65
N VAL A 88 1.88 -2.52 -11.66
CA VAL A 88 0.52 -1.97 -11.50
C VAL A 88 -0.46 -2.68 -12.43
N VAL A 89 -1.49 -3.28 -11.82
CA VAL A 89 -2.56 -3.98 -12.54
C VAL A 89 -3.85 -3.18 -12.41
N ALA A 90 -4.46 -2.84 -13.54
CA ALA A 90 -5.81 -2.33 -13.62
C ALA A 90 -6.75 -3.46 -14.02
N HIS A 91 -7.82 -3.64 -13.24
CA HIS A 91 -8.79 -4.71 -13.47
C HIS A 91 -10.21 -4.23 -13.21
N LYS A 92 -11.13 -4.60 -14.09
CA LYS A 92 -12.57 -4.40 -13.90
C LYS A 92 -13.28 -5.70 -14.19
N GLU A 93 -13.93 -6.25 -13.17
CA GLU A 93 -14.74 -7.46 -13.31
C GLU A 93 -15.99 -7.21 -14.18
N PRO A 94 -16.49 -8.22 -14.90
CA PRO A 94 -17.82 -8.18 -15.50
C PRO A 94 -18.92 -7.93 -14.46
N ASN A 95 -20.01 -7.30 -14.87
CA ASN A 95 -21.17 -6.96 -14.03
C ASN A 95 -20.84 -6.02 -12.87
N SER A 96 -19.72 -5.29 -12.96
CA SER A 96 -19.29 -4.29 -11.98
C SER A 96 -19.04 -2.95 -12.65
N GLU A 97 -19.50 -1.88 -12.00
CA GLU A 97 -19.15 -0.49 -12.31
C GLU A 97 -17.85 -0.05 -11.61
N GLN A 98 -17.17 -1.00 -10.96
CA GLN A 98 -15.99 -0.74 -10.15
C GLN A 98 -14.75 -1.27 -10.85
N VAL A 99 -13.74 -0.41 -10.92
CA VAL A 99 -12.39 -0.75 -11.36
C VAL A 99 -11.49 -0.81 -10.14
N ILE A 100 -10.55 -1.73 -10.12
CA ILE A 100 -9.56 -1.88 -9.06
C ILE A 100 -8.18 -1.76 -9.68
N LEU A 101 -7.38 -0.88 -9.11
CA LEU A 101 -5.95 -0.80 -9.39
C LEU A 101 -5.20 -1.47 -8.26
N PHE A 102 -4.27 -2.37 -8.57
CA PHE A 102 -3.33 -2.95 -7.61
C PHE A 102 -1.94 -2.45 -7.93
N ALA A 103 -1.31 -1.74 -6.98
CA ALA A 103 0.12 -1.48 -6.97
C ALA A 103 0.80 -2.53 -6.10
N TYR A 104 1.44 -3.51 -6.73
CA TYR A 104 2.17 -4.56 -6.04
C TYR A 104 3.51 -4.03 -5.56
N ILE A 105 3.81 -4.29 -4.29
CA ILE A 105 5.05 -3.85 -3.65
C ILE A 105 6.10 -4.92 -3.87
N ASN A 106 7.35 -4.53 -4.05
CA ASN A 106 8.48 -5.44 -4.19
C ASN A 106 8.98 -5.89 -2.79
N PRO A 107 8.67 -7.11 -2.32
CA PRO A 107 9.08 -7.57 -0.99
C PRO A 107 10.59 -7.79 -0.87
N ALA A 108 11.32 -7.91 -1.99
CA ALA A 108 12.78 -8.01 -1.97
C ALA A 108 13.44 -6.68 -1.57
N ILE A 109 12.77 -5.54 -1.81
CA ILE A 109 13.27 -4.20 -1.48
C ILE A 109 12.70 -3.70 -0.14
N ILE A 110 11.46 -4.07 0.18
CA ILE A 110 10.83 -3.78 1.46
C ILE A 110 10.47 -5.11 2.14
N PRO A 111 11.43 -5.73 2.85
CA PRO A 111 11.22 -7.02 3.47
C PRO A 111 10.40 -6.89 4.76
N ASN A 112 9.81 -8.02 5.19
CA ASN A 112 9.07 -8.15 6.45
C ASN A 112 7.81 -7.27 6.57
N LEU A 113 7.15 -7.01 5.44
CA LEU A 113 5.80 -6.46 5.45
C LEU A 113 4.82 -7.50 5.99
N GLU A 114 3.85 -7.05 6.78
CA GLU A 114 2.89 -7.91 7.48
C GLU A 114 1.47 -7.33 7.45
N ASP A 115 0.50 -8.16 7.83
CA ASP A 115 -0.94 -7.96 7.67
C ASP A 115 -1.66 -7.31 8.88
N GLY A 116 -0.91 -6.85 9.88
CA GLY A 116 -1.42 -6.30 11.14
C GLY A 116 -1.60 -7.35 12.22
N LYS A 117 -1.52 -8.63 11.88
CA LYS A 117 -1.61 -9.78 12.79
C LYS A 117 -0.25 -10.42 13.03
N GLY A 118 0.81 -9.86 12.44
CA GLY A 118 2.18 -10.35 12.54
C GLY A 118 2.55 -11.40 11.50
N GLU A 119 1.67 -11.69 10.53
CA GLU A 119 1.95 -12.65 9.46
C GLU A 119 2.64 -11.96 8.28
N PRO A 120 3.77 -12.49 7.78
CA PRO A 120 4.48 -11.90 6.65
C PRO A 120 3.68 -12.05 5.36
N LEU A 121 3.76 -11.04 4.50
CA LEU A 121 3.06 -11.01 3.21
C LEU A 121 4.00 -11.40 2.07
N GLU A 122 3.61 -12.42 1.30
CA GLU A 122 4.31 -12.81 0.08
C GLU A 122 4.03 -11.87 -1.11
N SER A 123 2.80 -11.35 -1.17
CA SER A 123 2.33 -10.44 -2.23
C SER A 123 1.70 -9.18 -1.62
N PRO A 124 2.49 -8.29 -1.00
CA PRO A 124 2.00 -7.04 -0.46
C PRO A 124 1.54 -6.10 -1.59
N TYR A 125 0.41 -5.42 -1.41
CA TYR A 125 -0.12 -4.47 -2.39
C TYR A 125 -0.85 -3.30 -1.75
N ILE A 126 -0.99 -2.21 -2.50
CA ILE A 126 -1.98 -1.15 -2.24
C ILE A 126 -2.99 -1.18 -3.38
N SER A 127 -4.28 -1.25 -3.04
CA SER A 127 -5.37 -1.26 -4.00
C SER A 127 -6.15 0.04 -3.98
N PHE A 128 -6.52 0.54 -5.15
CA PHE A 128 -7.39 1.70 -5.33
C PHE A 128 -8.64 1.25 -6.04
N LYS A 129 -9.77 1.31 -5.34
CA LYS A 129 -11.07 0.93 -5.86
C LYS A 129 -11.80 2.17 -6.35
N GLY A 130 -12.00 2.24 -7.66
CA GLY A 130 -12.71 3.31 -8.34
C GLY A 130 -14.17 2.94 -8.58
N SER A 131 -15.10 3.79 -8.18
CA SER A 131 -16.53 3.67 -8.55
C SER A 131 -16.98 4.89 -9.35
N TYR A 132 -17.51 4.68 -10.55
CA TYR A 132 -18.00 5.76 -11.40
C TYR A 132 -19.31 6.35 -10.85
N GLN A 133 -19.37 7.67 -10.68
CA GLN A 133 -20.55 8.39 -10.17
C GLN A 133 -21.11 9.38 -11.20
N GLY A 134 -21.01 9.05 -12.49
CA GLY A 134 -21.59 9.82 -13.59
C GLY A 134 -20.74 10.99 -14.11
N ARG A 135 -19.86 11.60 -13.31
CA ARG A 135 -18.94 12.65 -13.77
C ARG A 135 -17.48 12.33 -13.50
N ASN A 136 -17.21 11.71 -12.35
CA ASN A 136 -15.90 11.31 -11.91
C ASN A 136 -15.95 9.90 -11.33
N ILE A 137 -14.76 9.30 -11.16
CA ILE A 137 -14.60 8.08 -10.39
C ILE A 137 -14.17 8.49 -8.98
N ASN A 138 -14.90 8.02 -7.98
CA ASN A 138 -14.47 8.14 -6.60
C ASN A 138 -13.52 6.98 -6.28
N TRP A 139 -12.36 7.28 -5.71
CA TRP A 139 -11.31 6.31 -5.43
C TRP A 139 -11.16 6.07 -3.93
N GLU A 140 -11.24 4.81 -3.53
CA GLU A 140 -11.02 4.36 -2.16
C GLU A 140 -9.74 3.55 -2.08
N CYS A 141 -8.85 3.89 -1.14
CA CYS A 141 -7.60 3.17 -0.94
C CYS A 141 -7.75 2.09 0.13
N SER A 142 -7.33 0.88 -0.20
CA SER A 142 -7.19 -0.24 0.73
C SER A 142 -5.89 -1.00 0.47
N SER A 143 -5.50 -1.90 1.37
CA SER A 143 -4.27 -2.68 1.25
C SER A 143 -4.36 -3.90 2.16
N ASN A 144 -3.63 -4.97 1.81
CA ASN A 144 -3.42 -6.11 2.70
C ASN A 144 -2.33 -5.86 3.77
N LEU A 145 -1.68 -4.70 3.75
CA LEU A 145 -0.70 -4.29 4.75
C LEU A 145 -1.35 -3.86 6.06
N ALA A 146 -0.62 -4.02 7.15
CA ALA A 146 -0.95 -3.41 8.42
C ALA A 146 -1.12 -1.88 8.31
N LYS A 147 -2.13 -1.34 9.00
CA LYS A 147 -2.47 0.09 8.97
C LYS A 147 -1.29 1.02 9.31
N HIS A 148 -0.35 0.62 10.16
CA HIS A 148 0.80 1.48 10.52
C HIS A 148 1.77 1.73 9.37
N TYR A 149 1.78 0.91 8.32
CA TYR A 149 2.56 1.16 7.12
C TYR A 149 1.89 2.17 6.16
N LEU A 150 0.62 2.53 6.41
CA LEU A 150 -0.21 3.24 5.45
C LEU A 150 -0.51 4.69 5.86
N PRO A 151 -0.86 5.57 4.90
CA PRO A 151 -1.48 6.85 5.20
C PRO A 151 -2.85 6.68 5.86
N SER A 152 -3.29 7.72 6.57
CA SER A 152 -4.62 7.73 7.22
C SER A 152 -5.74 7.53 6.20
N SER A 153 -5.56 8.04 4.97
CA SER A 153 -6.47 7.93 3.83
C SER A 153 -6.60 6.54 3.23
N CYS A 154 -5.76 5.57 3.61
CA CYS A 154 -5.80 4.22 3.06
C CYS A 154 -6.08 3.18 4.13
N ASN A 155 -7.06 2.31 3.92
CA ASN A 155 -7.40 1.26 4.86
C ASN A 155 -6.41 0.09 4.77
N GLY A 156 -5.98 -0.43 5.92
CA GLY A 156 -5.14 -1.63 6.01
C GLY A 156 -5.93 -2.82 6.53
N SER A 157 -5.27 -3.97 6.56
CA SER A 157 -5.74 -5.20 7.23
C SER A 157 -5.78 -5.04 8.76
#